data_AF-A0A8C2H6C5-F1
#
_entry.id   AF-A0A8C2H6C5-F1
#
_cell.length_a   1.000
_cell.length_b   1.000
_cell.length_c   1.000
_cell.angle_alpha   90.00
_cell.angle_beta   90.00
_cell.angle_gamma   90.00
#
_symmetry.space_group_name_H-M   'P 1'
#
loop_
_entity.id
_entity.type
_entity.pdbx_description
1 polymer ?
#
loop_
_entity_poly.entity_id
_entity_poly.type
_entity_poly.pdbx_seq_one_letter_code
_entity_poly.pdbx_strand_id
1 'polypeptide(L)'
;FTVSDLSRMEKIISEKLNFQLKAVTALTFLHLYHGIALSHTSNRKDVLNLDKLEAQLKACLCRIVFSKAKPSVLALSLLMLEIEALQSADLLEIAQRIQTHLKISKADLARWRGLVGQCMREYSSPECAKPDHKKLVWIVSRRTAQNLHSSYRSVPELPTIPEGSHYIPTLQ
;
A
#
# COMPACT_ATOMS: atom_id res chain seq x y z
N PHE A 1 -2.05 10.58 -20.88
CA PHE A 1 -2.50 10.97 -19.54
C PHE A 1 -2.04 12.39 -19.30
N THR A 2 -2.96 13.35 -19.32
CA THR A 2 -2.68 14.78 -19.15
C THR A 2 -3.14 15.27 -17.78
N VAL A 3 -2.77 16.49 -17.41
CA VAL A 3 -3.31 17.16 -16.20
C VAL A 3 -4.84 17.22 -16.24
N SER A 4 -5.43 17.46 -17.42
CA SER A 4 -6.88 17.45 -17.60
C SER A 4 -7.52 16.08 -17.37
N ASP A 5 -6.85 14.98 -17.73
CA ASP A 5 -7.31 13.62 -17.40
C ASP A 5 -7.33 13.39 -15.88
N LEU A 6 -6.30 13.87 -15.16
CA LEU A 6 -6.20 13.74 -13.71
C LEU A 6 -7.32 14.51 -13.00
N SER A 7 -7.52 15.79 -13.35
CA SER A 7 -8.58 16.62 -12.76
C SER A 7 -9.98 16.03 -13.02
N ARG A 8 -10.18 15.43 -14.21
CA ARG A 8 -11.43 14.73 -14.53
C ARG A 8 -11.61 13.49 -13.65
N MET A 9 -10.57 12.68 -13.45
CA MET A 9 -10.62 11.50 -12.59
C MET A 9 -10.84 11.87 -11.12
N GLU A 10 -10.16 12.90 -10.63
CA GLU A 10 -10.33 13.43 -9.27
C GLU A 10 -11.79 13.83 -9.01
N LYS A 11 -12.39 14.58 -9.95
CA LYS A 11 -13.80 14.96 -9.87
C LYS A 11 -14.72 13.74 -9.80
N ILE A 12 -14.54 12.77 -10.70
CA ILE A 12 -15.34 11.53 -10.73
C ILE A 12 -15.21 10.78 -9.39
N ILE A 13 -14.00 10.58 -8.89
CA ILE A 13 -13.77 9.85 -7.64
C ILE A 13 -14.41 10.59 -6.47
N SER A 14 -14.26 11.91 -6.41
CA SER A 14 -14.84 12.75 -5.35
C SER A 14 -16.37 12.66 -5.34
N GLU A 15 -17.00 12.73 -6.51
CA GLU A 15 -18.44 12.54 -6.67
C GLU A 15 -18.87 11.13 -6.22
N LYS A 16 -18.11 10.08 -6.57
CA LYS A 16 -18.39 8.70 -6.15
C LYS A 16 -18.26 8.48 -4.65
N LEU A 17 -17.42 9.25 -3.98
CA LEU A 17 -17.25 9.23 -2.54
C LEU A 17 -18.21 10.19 -1.82
N ASN A 18 -19.15 10.85 -2.54
CA ASN A 18 -20.01 11.90 -1.98
C ASN A 18 -19.22 13.00 -1.26
N PHE A 19 -18.01 13.32 -1.75
CA PHE A 19 -17.06 14.27 -1.16
C PHE A 19 -16.64 13.94 0.30
N GLN A 20 -16.88 12.70 0.76
CA GLN A 20 -16.46 12.19 2.07
C GLN A 20 -15.02 11.69 2.00
N LEU A 21 -14.06 12.61 2.03
CA LEU A 21 -12.63 12.28 1.88
C LEU A 21 -11.97 11.82 3.20
N LYS A 22 -12.62 12.02 4.35
CA LYS A 22 -12.11 11.62 5.67
C LYS A 22 -12.75 10.31 6.11
N ALA A 23 -12.13 9.20 5.72
CA ALA A 23 -12.52 7.87 6.20
C ALA A 23 -11.59 7.42 7.33
N VAL A 24 -12.16 6.74 8.34
CA VAL A 24 -11.36 6.02 9.33
C VAL A 24 -10.74 4.81 8.65
N THR A 25 -9.42 4.70 8.69
CA THR A 25 -8.67 3.65 8.00
C THR A 25 -8.06 2.65 8.99
N ALA A 26 -7.51 1.56 8.47
CA ALA A 26 -6.78 0.59 9.29
C ALA A 26 -5.56 1.25 9.95
N LEU A 27 -4.95 2.24 9.29
CA LEU A 27 -3.82 3.01 9.84
C LEU A 27 -4.25 3.78 11.10
N THR A 28 -5.43 4.40 11.07
CA THR A 28 -5.99 5.12 12.23
C THR A 28 -6.14 4.20 13.44
N PHE A 29 -6.68 2.99 13.23
CA PHE A 29 -6.80 2.00 14.30
C PHE A 29 -5.45 1.45 14.76
N LEU A 30 -4.52 1.25 13.84
CA LEU A 30 -3.17 0.77 14.15
C LEU A 30 -2.43 1.76 15.07
N HIS A 31 -2.46 3.06 14.76
CA HIS A 31 -1.91 4.10 15.64
C HIS A 31 -2.58 4.11 17.01
N LEU A 32 -3.90 4.00 17.06
CA LEU A 32 -4.64 3.96 18.32
C LEU A 32 -4.23 2.75 19.18
N TYR A 33 -4.20 1.54 18.60
CA TYR A 33 -3.86 0.33 19.35
C TYR A 33 -2.39 0.31 19.77
N HIS A 34 -1.49 0.81 18.92
CA HIS A 34 -0.08 0.97 19.27
C HIS A 34 0.12 1.94 20.43
N GLY A 35 -0.59 3.09 20.43
CA GLY A 35 -0.58 4.04 21.54
C GLY A 35 -1.07 3.42 22.85
N ILE A 36 -2.17 2.65 22.82
CA ILE A 36 -2.69 1.92 23.99
C ILE A 36 -1.69 0.87 24.47
N ALA A 37 -1.07 0.12 23.55
CA ALA A 37 -0.06 -0.88 23.88
C ALA A 37 1.17 -0.24 24.57
N LEU A 38 1.63 0.91 24.07
CA LEU A 38 2.75 1.65 24.65
C LEU A 38 2.42 2.27 26.01
N SER A 39 1.19 2.74 26.24
CA SER A 39 0.82 3.34 27.53
C SER A 39 0.75 2.32 28.67
N HIS A 40 0.56 1.05 28.34
CA HIS A 40 0.39 -0.03 29.30
C HIS A 40 1.61 -0.97 29.43
N THR A 41 2.64 -0.81 28.57
CA THR A 41 3.90 -1.56 28.75
C THR A 41 4.77 -0.91 29.81
N SER A 42 5.16 -1.69 30.83
CA SER A 42 6.08 -1.26 31.88
C SER A 42 7.55 -1.41 31.47
N ASN A 43 7.82 -2.16 30.39
CA ASN A 43 9.13 -2.69 30.06
C ASN A 43 9.67 -2.08 28.76
N ARG A 44 10.82 -1.39 28.84
CA ARG A 44 11.50 -0.77 27.68
C ARG A 44 12.02 -1.77 26.64
N LYS A 45 11.96 -3.08 26.92
CA LYS A 45 12.45 -4.13 26.01
C LYS A 45 11.42 -4.54 24.94
N ASP A 46 10.13 -4.31 25.17
CA ASP A 46 9.05 -4.71 24.27
C ASP A 46 8.59 -3.54 23.39
N VAL A 47 9.51 -3.03 22.57
CA VAL A 47 9.22 -1.88 21.70
C VAL A 47 8.59 -2.34 20.41
N LEU A 48 7.28 -2.11 20.28
CA LEU A 48 6.59 -2.21 18.99
C LEU A 48 7.09 -1.11 18.05
N ASN A 49 7.75 -1.50 16.97
CA ASN A 49 8.21 -0.55 15.96
C ASN A 49 7.04 -0.13 15.06
N LEU A 50 6.64 1.15 15.17
CA LEU A 50 5.51 1.67 14.42
C LEU A 50 5.78 1.72 12.91
N ASP A 51 6.97 2.11 12.49
CA ASP A 51 7.34 2.18 11.06
C ASP A 51 7.25 0.80 10.40
N LYS A 52 7.69 -0.24 11.13
CA LYS A 52 7.57 -1.64 10.69
C LYS A 52 6.10 -2.03 10.52
N LEU A 53 5.26 -1.74 11.52
CA LEU A 53 3.82 -2.02 11.47
C LEU A 53 3.14 -1.28 10.31
N GLU A 54 3.49 -0.02 10.06
CA GLU A 54 2.96 0.73 8.91
C GLU A 54 3.38 0.13 7.58
N ALA A 55 4.65 -0.29 7.44
CA ALA A 55 5.14 -0.94 6.23
C ALA A 55 4.40 -2.26 5.96
N GLN A 56 4.21 -3.06 7.01
CA GLN A 56 3.43 -4.31 6.93
C GLN A 56 1.96 -4.06 6.57
N LEU A 57 1.35 -3.00 7.12
CA LEU A 57 -0.01 -2.60 6.77
C LEU A 57 -0.11 -2.20 5.29
N LYS A 58 0.83 -1.40 4.80
CA LYS A 58 0.90 -1.02 3.37
C LYS A 58 1.00 -2.26 2.48
N ALA A 59 1.84 -3.23 2.84
CA ALA A 59 1.94 -4.51 2.13
C ALA A 59 0.61 -5.29 2.12
N CYS A 60 -0.14 -5.30 3.23
CA CYS A 60 -1.48 -5.89 3.27
C CYS A 60 -2.45 -5.15 2.33
N LEU A 61 -2.47 -3.82 2.36
CA LEU A 61 -3.39 -3.01 1.56
C LEU A 61 -3.15 -3.14 0.04
N CYS A 62 -1.95 -3.53 -0.39
CA CYS A 62 -1.67 -3.87 -1.78
C CYS A 62 -2.41 -5.12 -2.28
N ARG A 63 -2.98 -5.95 -1.39
CA ARG A 63 -3.74 -7.14 -1.77
C ARG A 63 -5.23 -6.93 -1.59
N ILE A 64 -5.98 -7.17 -2.67
CA ILE A 64 -7.44 -6.98 -2.72
C ILE A 64 -8.21 -7.79 -1.68
N VAL A 65 -7.67 -8.91 -1.20
CA VAL A 65 -8.30 -9.73 -0.15
C VAL A 65 -8.58 -8.93 1.11
N PHE A 66 -7.70 -7.98 1.46
CA PHE A 66 -7.85 -7.15 2.65
C PHE A 66 -8.82 -5.99 2.49
N SER A 67 -9.28 -5.67 1.27
CA SER A 67 -10.30 -4.64 1.06
C SER A 67 -11.66 -5.01 1.69
N LYS A 68 -11.86 -6.30 2.00
CA LYS A 68 -13.07 -6.82 2.67
C LYS A 68 -12.95 -6.84 4.19
N ALA A 69 -11.77 -6.58 4.75
CA ALA A 69 -11.57 -6.57 6.19
C ALA A 69 -12.14 -5.30 6.80
N LYS A 70 -12.74 -5.41 7.99
CA LYS A 70 -12.98 -4.22 8.81
C LYS A 70 -11.63 -3.59 9.16
N PRO A 71 -11.46 -2.26 9.02
CA PRO A 71 -10.20 -1.58 9.32
C PRO A 71 -9.62 -1.90 10.71
N SER A 72 -10.48 -1.95 11.73
CA SER A 72 -10.11 -2.30 13.11
C SER A 72 -9.60 -3.73 13.25
N VAL A 73 -10.25 -4.69 12.59
CA VAL A 73 -9.86 -6.11 12.64
C VAL A 73 -8.53 -6.32 11.93
N LEU A 74 -8.31 -5.67 10.79
CA LEU A 74 -7.03 -5.75 10.06
C LEU A 74 -5.88 -5.19 10.91
N ALA A 75 -6.06 -4.00 11.48
CA ALA A 75 -5.07 -3.37 12.34
C ALA A 75 -4.73 -4.24 13.56
N LEU A 76 -5.74 -4.78 14.24
CA LEU A 76 -5.53 -5.64 15.41
C LEU A 76 -4.88 -6.99 15.03
N SER A 77 -5.25 -7.57 13.88
CA SER A 77 -4.66 -8.80 13.37
C SER A 77 -3.16 -8.64 13.11
N LEU A 78 -2.76 -7.50 12.53
CA LEU A 78 -1.36 -7.17 12.29
C LEU A 78 -0.60 -6.93 13.60
N LEU A 79 -1.18 -6.14 14.52
CA LEU A 79 -0.58 -5.86 15.81
C LEU A 79 -0.34 -7.15 16.61
N MET A 80 -1.33 -8.05 16.68
CA MET A 80 -1.18 -9.33 17.38
C MET A 80 -0.08 -10.20 16.79
N LEU A 81 0.08 -10.21 15.46
CA LEU A 81 1.14 -10.99 14.81
C LEU A 81 2.53 -10.50 15.25
N GLU A 82 2.71 -9.18 15.37
CA GLU A 82 3.98 -8.60 15.83
C GLU A 82 4.21 -8.83 17.33
N ILE A 83 3.15 -8.72 18.16
CA ILE A 83 3.23 -9.02 19.60
C ILE A 83 3.63 -10.48 19.85
N GLU A 84 3.06 -11.41 19.09
CA GLU A 84 3.42 -12.84 19.17
C GLU A 84 4.88 -13.08 18.78
N ALA A 85 5.39 -12.35 17.79
CA ALA A 85 6.80 -12.42 17.39
C ALA A 85 7.75 -11.90 18.48
N LEU A 86 7.32 -10.89 19.26
CA LEU A 86 8.05 -10.36 20.42
C LEU A 86 7.94 -11.24 21.67
N GLN A 87 6.98 -12.19 21.70
CA GLN A 87 6.71 -13.06 22.86
C GLN A 87 6.38 -12.28 24.15
N SER A 88 5.79 -11.09 24.03
CA SER A 88 5.44 -10.25 25.18
C SER A 88 4.04 -10.60 25.71
N ALA A 89 3.99 -11.16 26.93
CA ALA A 89 2.73 -11.54 27.58
C ALA A 89 1.87 -10.31 27.95
N ASP A 90 2.51 -9.22 28.41
CA ASP A 90 1.84 -7.98 28.80
C ASP A 90 1.11 -7.37 27.59
N LEU A 91 1.81 -7.26 26.46
CA LEU A 91 1.23 -6.75 25.20
C LEU A 91 0.11 -7.65 24.68
N LEU A 92 0.25 -8.97 24.84
CA LEU A 92 -0.79 -9.92 24.43
C LEU A 92 -2.06 -9.73 25.26
N GLU A 93 -1.94 -9.54 26.57
CA GLU A 93 -3.09 -9.27 27.45
C GLU A 93 -3.79 -7.97 27.03
N ILE A 94 -3.04 -6.90 26.75
CA ILE A 94 -3.59 -5.64 26.26
C ILE A 94 -4.32 -5.84 24.93
N ALA A 95 -3.74 -6.57 23.98
CA ALA A 95 -4.37 -6.86 22.70
C ALA A 95 -5.67 -7.67 22.85
N GLN A 96 -5.73 -8.61 23.79
CA GLN A 96 -6.94 -9.37 24.12
C GLN A 96 -8.02 -8.50 24.77
N ARG A 97 -7.62 -7.54 25.63
CA ARG A 97 -8.54 -6.54 26.20
C ARG A 97 -9.12 -5.64 25.11
N ILE A 98 -8.29 -5.17 24.17
CA ILE A 98 -8.72 -4.41 22.98
C ILE A 98 -9.71 -5.24 22.16
N GLN A 99 -9.39 -6.50 21.87
CA GLN A 99 -10.26 -7.42 21.13
C GLN A 99 -11.64 -7.53 21.80
N THR A 100 -11.66 -7.73 23.11
CA THR A 100 -12.88 -7.91 23.90
C THR A 100 -13.71 -6.63 23.91
N HIS A 101 -13.08 -5.47 24.13
CA HIS A 101 -13.74 -4.17 24.12
C HIS A 101 -14.39 -3.86 22.77
N LEU A 102 -13.72 -4.22 21.67
CA LEU A 102 -14.23 -4.01 20.31
C LEU A 102 -15.18 -5.11 19.84
N LYS A 103 -15.47 -6.11 20.68
CA LYS A 103 -16.35 -7.25 20.39
C LYS A 103 -15.95 -7.98 19.10
N ILE A 104 -14.64 -8.10 18.85
CA ILE A 104 -14.13 -8.80 17.68
C ILE A 104 -14.15 -10.31 17.95
N SER A 105 -14.88 -11.06 17.12
CA SER A 105 -14.95 -12.51 17.21
C SER A 105 -13.56 -13.15 17.11
N LYS A 106 -13.29 -14.14 17.97
CA LYS A 106 -12.04 -14.92 17.92
C LYS A 106 -11.85 -15.59 16.56
N ALA A 107 -12.92 -16.09 15.95
CA ALA A 107 -12.86 -16.74 14.64
C ALA A 107 -12.50 -15.75 13.53
N ASP A 108 -13.13 -14.56 13.53
CA ASP A 108 -12.83 -13.52 12.56
C ASP A 108 -11.38 -13.05 12.67
N LEU A 109 -10.94 -12.78 13.90
CA LEU A 109 -9.57 -12.35 14.18
C LEU A 109 -8.55 -13.41 13.76
N ALA A 110 -8.78 -14.69 14.12
CA ALA A 110 -7.90 -15.78 13.73
C ALA A 110 -7.78 -15.91 12.20
N ARG A 111 -8.91 -15.79 11.48
CA ARG A 111 -8.93 -15.81 10.02
C ARG A 111 -8.10 -14.67 9.43
N TRP A 112 -8.34 -13.43 9.86
CA TRP A 112 -7.63 -12.28 9.31
C TRP A 112 -6.15 -12.27 9.69
N ARG A 113 -5.82 -12.67 10.91
CA ARG A 113 -4.42 -12.87 11.34
C ARG A 113 -3.71 -13.93 10.51
N GLY A 114 -4.37 -15.05 10.20
CA GLY A 114 -3.82 -16.07 9.30
C GLY A 114 -3.49 -15.51 7.91
N LEU A 115 -4.38 -14.71 7.33
CA LEU A 115 -4.17 -14.03 6.05
C LEU A 115 -3.05 -13.00 6.11
N VAL A 116 -2.97 -12.19 7.17
CA VAL A 116 -1.87 -11.24 7.38
C VAL A 116 -0.54 -11.99 7.48
N GLY A 117 -0.48 -13.05 8.29
CA GLY A 117 0.74 -13.87 8.43
C GLY A 117 1.18 -14.49 7.11
N GLN A 118 0.25 -14.97 6.29
CA GLN A 118 0.54 -15.42 4.92
C GLN A 118 1.08 -14.28 4.05
N CYS A 119 0.43 -13.11 4.09
CA CYS A 119 0.86 -11.94 3.35
C CYS A 119 2.29 -11.51 3.73
N MET A 120 2.64 -11.54 5.02
CA MET A 120 3.98 -11.16 5.48
C MET A 120 5.03 -12.17 5.01
N ARG A 121 4.73 -13.48 5.07
CA ARG A 121 5.64 -14.51 4.54
C ARG A 121 5.90 -14.34 3.05
N GLU A 122 4.84 -14.13 2.27
CA GLU A 122 4.96 -13.91 0.83
C GLU A 122 5.70 -12.60 0.52
N TYR A 123 5.42 -11.52 1.27
CA TYR A 123 6.06 -10.23 1.06
C TYR A 123 7.56 -10.24 1.40
N SER A 124 7.96 -10.98 2.45
CA SER A 124 9.37 -11.19 2.81
C SER A 124 10.08 -12.24 1.95
N SER A 125 9.35 -12.90 1.04
CA SER A 125 9.89 -13.95 0.16
C SER A 125 10.79 -13.33 -0.93
N PRO A 126 11.91 -13.98 -1.30
CA PRO A 126 12.82 -13.47 -2.35
C PRO A 126 12.15 -13.33 -3.72
N GLU A 127 11.04 -14.03 -3.95
CA GLU A 127 10.19 -13.94 -5.15
C GLU A 127 9.49 -12.58 -5.25
N CYS A 128 9.14 -11.94 -4.13
CA CYS A 128 8.60 -10.58 -4.10
C CYS A 128 9.69 -9.51 -4.22
N ALA A 129 10.94 -9.82 -3.86
CA ALA A 129 12.07 -8.90 -3.95
C ALA A 129 12.59 -8.71 -5.39
N LYS A 130 12.22 -9.60 -6.32
CA LYS A 130 12.55 -9.46 -7.74
C LYS A 130 11.33 -8.92 -8.48
N PRO A 131 11.30 -7.64 -8.89
CA PRO A 131 10.40 -7.28 -9.98
C PRO A 131 10.76 -8.19 -11.15
N ASP A 132 9.81 -9.01 -11.60
CA ASP A 132 9.97 -9.88 -12.77
C ASP A 132 10.58 -9.00 -13.87
N HIS A 133 11.80 -9.32 -14.32
CA HIS A 133 12.53 -8.49 -15.30
C HIS A 133 11.81 -8.42 -16.65
N LYS A 134 10.64 -9.06 -16.77
CA LYS A 134 9.61 -8.75 -17.73
C LYS A 134 9.28 -7.26 -17.59
N LYS A 135 9.83 -6.45 -18.51
CA LYS A 135 9.29 -5.14 -18.88
C LYS A 135 7.77 -5.20 -18.72
N LEU A 136 7.18 -4.22 -18.03
CA LEU A 136 5.74 -4.03 -18.02
C LEU A 136 5.26 -3.95 -19.47
N VAL A 137 4.83 -5.09 -20.02
CA VAL A 137 4.24 -5.15 -21.35
C VAL A 137 2.81 -4.73 -21.13
N TRP A 138 2.49 -3.51 -21.56
CA TRP A 138 1.11 -3.07 -21.65
C TRP A 138 0.38 -4.00 -22.64
N ILE A 139 -0.28 -5.03 -22.12
CA ILE A 139 -1.18 -5.86 -22.92
C ILE A 139 -2.43 -5.03 -23.15
N VAL A 140 -2.39 -4.22 -24.21
CA VAL A 140 -3.55 -3.43 -24.64
C VAL A 140 -4.55 -4.34 -25.34
N SER A 141 -5.85 -4.09 -25.13
CA SER A 141 -6.90 -4.86 -25.82
C SER A 141 -6.73 -4.74 -27.34
N ARG A 142 -7.20 -5.73 -28.12
CA ARG A 142 -7.15 -5.68 -29.59
C ARG A 142 -7.73 -4.36 -30.14
N ARG A 143 -8.81 -3.86 -29.54
CA ARG A 143 -9.45 -2.58 -29.89
C ARG A 143 -8.51 -1.40 -29.62
N THR A 144 -7.87 -1.38 -28.45
CA THR A 144 -6.93 -0.31 -28.08
C THR A 144 -5.66 -0.35 -28.93
N ALA A 145 -5.15 -1.54 -29.25
CA ALA A 145 -4.00 -1.72 -30.14
C ALA A 145 -4.29 -1.23 -31.57
N GLN A 146 -5.50 -1.50 -32.09
CA GLN A 146 -5.94 -1.00 -33.40
C GLN A 146 -6.04 0.53 -33.43
N ASN A 147 -6.60 1.15 -32.39
CA ASN A 147 -6.68 2.62 -32.29
C ASN A 147 -5.31 3.30 -32.17
N LEU A 148 -4.35 2.66 -31.48
CA LEU A 148 -2.97 3.16 -31.40
C LEU A 148 -2.23 3.02 -32.74
N HIS A 149 -2.48 1.95 -33.49
CA HIS A 149 -1.91 1.74 -34.82
C HIS A 149 -2.41 2.77 -35.84
N SER A 150 -3.69 3.18 -35.78
CA SER A 150 -4.23 4.20 -36.69
C SER A 150 -3.60 5.58 -36.49
N SER A 151 -3.08 5.89 -35.30
CA SER A 151 -2.41 7.16 -35.01
C SER A 151 -0.93 7.23 -35.45
N TYR A 152 -0.31 6.12 -35.87
CA TYR A 152 1.11 6.13 -36.26
C TYR A 152 1.35 6.57 -37.73
N ARG A 153 0.32 6.55 -38.58
CA ARG A 153 0.46 6.87 -40.01
C ARG A 153 0.25 8.34 -40.38
N SER A 154 -0.05 9.21 -39.42
CA SER A 154 -0.42 10.61 -39.72
C SER A 154 0.11 11.62 -38.71
N VAL A 155 1.31 11.41 -38.16
CA VAL A 155 2.03 12.47 -37.47
C VAL A 155 3.01 13.05 -38.49
N PRO A 156 2.86 14.31 -38.95
CA PRO A 156 3.91 14.97 -39.71
C PRO A 156 5.18 14.98 -38.85
N GLU A 157 6.33 14.60 -39.41
CA GLU A 157 7.62 14.72 -38.71
C GLU A 157 7.74 16.14 -38.15
N LEU A 158 7.78 16.24 -36.81
CA LEU A 158 8.08 17.50 -36.15
C LEU A 158 9.51 17.88 -36.55
N PRO A 159 9.75 19.12 -37.02
CA PRO A 159 11.07 19.50 -37.48
C PRO A 159 12.09 19.36 -36.35
N THR A 160 13.23 18.73 -36.67
CA THR A 160 14.34 18.56 -35.74
C THR A 160 14.91 19.93 -35.36
N ILE A 161 14.95 20.22 -34.06
CA ILE A 161 15.60 21.42 -33.52
C ILE A 161 17.11 21.25 -33.70
N PRO A 162 17.81 22.13 -34.43
CA PRO A 162 19.26 22.01 -34.58
C PRO A 162 19.95 22.40 -33.26
N GLU A 163 20.62 21.42 -32.66
CA GLU A 163 21.56 21.65 -31.55
C GLU A 163 22.76 22.43 -32.11
N GLY A 164 23.01 23.63 -31.57
CA GLY A 164 24.02 24.55 -32.09
C GLY A 164 25.44 23.99 -32.01
N SER A 165 26.15 24.01 -33.14
CA SER A 165 27.58 23.68 -33.21
C SER A 165 28.40 24.64 -32.36
N HIS A 166 28.88 24.19 -31.20
CA HIS A 166 29.93 24.89 -30.48
C HIS A 166 31.25 24.75 -31.24
N TYR A 167 31.60 25.78 -32.01
CA TYR A 167 32.97 26.02 -32.47
C TYR A 167 33.85 26.35 -31.25
N ILE A 168 34.81 25.48 -30.95
CA ILE A 168 35.97 25.80 -30.12
C ILE A 168 37.06 26.29 -31.09
N PRO A 169 37.54 27.54 -30.99
CA PRO A 169 38.64 27.99 -31.83
C PRO A 169 39.96 27.53 -31.22
N THR A 170 40.68 26.63 -31.90
CA THR A 170 42.11 26.43 -31.67
C THR A 170 42.91 27.33 -32.59
N LEU A 171 43.75 28.15 -31.95
CA LEU A 171 44.74 29.07 -32.49
C LEU A 171 45.68 28.42 -33.51
N GLN A 172 45.86 29.07 -34.67
CA GLN A 172 47.18 29.39 -35.23
C GLN A 172 47.09 30.52 -36.26
#